data_AF-A0A835PQ31-F1
#
_entry.id   AF-A0A835PQ31-F1
#
_cell.length_a   1.000
_cell.length_b   1.000
_cell.length_c   1.000
_cell.angle_alpha   90.00
_cell.angle_beta   90.00
_cell.angle_gamma   90.00
#
_symmetry.space_group_name_H-M   'P 1'
#
loop_
_entity.id
_entity.type
_entity.pdbx_description
1 polymer ?
#
loop_
_entity_poly.entity_id
_entity_poly.type
_entity_poly.pdbx_seq_one_letter_code
_entity_poly.pdbx_strand_id
1 'polypeptide(L)'
;HGGPYVLSMPQTPHLYADDFIKILKSKHDFHSYKSMVIYIDGSESGTIFEGLLPEDINIYATTATNFYELSWATYCPGSSGVPLAYKTCLGDLYSVSWLEDR
;
A
#
# COMPACT_ATOMS: atom_id res chain seq x y z
N HIS A 1 4.33 -6.89 -0.02
CA HIS A 1 3.31 -7.94 -0.25
C HIS A 1 2.10 -7.66 0.60
N GLY A 2 0.92 -7.98 0.08
CA GLY A 2 -0.35 -7.95 0.80
C GLY A 2 -1.10 -9.25 0.59
N GLY A 3 -2.15 -9.41 1.38
CA GLY A 3 -3.18 -10.43 1.22
C GLY A 3 -4.47 -9.93 1.87
N PRO A 4 -5.55 -10.72 1.84
CA PRO A 4 -6.84 -10.30 2.40
C PRO A 4 -6.70 -9.87 3.87
N TYR A 5 -6.97 -8.58 4.12
CA TYR A 5 -6.93 -7.91 5.42
C TYR A 5 -5.57 -7.89 6.13
N VAL A 6 -4.46 -8.08 5.41
CA VAL A 6 -3.13 -8.14 6.02
C VAL A 6 -2.03 -7.59 5.10
N LEU A 7 -1.13 -6.79 5.69
CA LEU A 7 0.15 -6.41 5.08
C LEU A 7 1.27 -7.24 5.70
N SER A 8 2.04 -7.91 4.84
CA SER A 8 3.14 -8.74 5.28
C SER A 8 4.30 -7.89 5.78
N MET A 9 4.72 -8.14 7.02
CA MET A 9 5.94 -7.59 7.61
C MET A 9 7.11 -8.58 7.47
N PRO A 10 8.37 -8.11 7.36
CA PRO A 10 9.54 -8.99 7.28
C PRO A 10 9.72 -9.91 8.51
N GLN A 11 9.15 -9.51 9.64
CA GLN A 11 9.10 -10.27 10.89
C GLN A 11 7.66 -10.38 11.36
N THR A 12 7.36 -11.41 12.13
CA THR A 12 6.04 -11.55 12.77
C THR A 12 5.93 -10.66 14.02
N PRO A 13 4.72 -10.18 14.35
CA PRO A 13 3.46 -10.37 13.62
C PRO A 13 3.35 -9.52 12.35
N HIS A 14 2.50 -9.95 11.42
CA HIS A 14 2.10 -9.12 10.27
C HIS A 14 1.15 -7.99 10.71
N LEU A 15 0.95 -6.99 9.86
CA LEU A 15 0.05 -5.89 10.15
C LEU A 15 -1.36 -6.22 9.63
N TYR A 16 -2.29 -6.46 10.55
CA TYR A 16 -3.69 -6.69 10.21
C TYR A 16 -4.42 -5.36 9.99
N ALA A 17 -5.42 -5.37 9.10
CA ALA A 17 -6.16 -4.19 8.70
C ALA A 17 -6.89 -3.52 9.88
N ASP A 18 -7.53 -4.31 10.74
CA ASP A 18 -8.25 -3.82 11.92
C ASP A 18 -7.33 -3.11 12.92
N ASP A 19 -6.15 -3.68 13.18
CA ASP A 19 -5.12 -3.06 14.02
C ASP A 19 -4.63 -1.74 13.42
N PHE A 20 -4.37 -1.70 12.10
CA PHE A 20 -3.94 -0.48 11.43
C PHE A 20 -5.00 0.63 11.51
N ILE A 21 -6.25 0.29 11.19
CA ILE A 21 -7.39 1.22 11.25
C ILE A 21 -7.63 1.73 12.68
N LYS A 22 -7.46 0.87 13.69
CA LYS A 22 -7.57 1.27 15.10
C LYS A 22 -6.53 2.34 15.47
N ILE A 23 -5.30 2.20 14.97
CA ILE A 23 -4.25 3.21 15.19
C ILE A 23 -4.57 4.51 14.46
N LEU A 24 -5.11 4.47 13.23
CA LEU A 24 -5.51 5.67 12.50
C LEU A 24 -6.62 6.45 13.21
N LYS A 25 -7.63 5.74 13.75
CA LYS A 25 -8.69 6.33 14.58
C LYS A 25 -8.10 6.97 15.84
N SER A 26 -7.25 6.26 16.57
CA SER A 26 -6.57 6.82 17.74
C SER A 26 -5.73 8.06 17.39
N LYS A 27 -5.00 8.03 16.26
CA LYS A 27 -4.20 9.17 15.79
C LYS A 27 -5.07 10.39 15.50
N HIS A 28 -6.28 10.19 14.99
CA HIS A 28 -7.29 11.23 14.78
C HIS A 28 -7.78 11.82 16.11
N ASP A 29 -8.11 10.96 17.08
CA ASP A 29 -8.57 11.37 18.42
C ASP A 29 -7.52 12.21 19.15
N PHE A 30 -6.23 11.99 18.88
CA PHE A 30 -5.14 12.82 19.40
C PHE A 30 -4.99 14.18 18.71
N HIS A 31 -5.79 14.49 17.68
CA HIS A 31 -5.75 15.73 16.91
C HIS A 31 -4.34 16.14 16.46
N SER A 32 -3.51 15.14 16.14
CA SER A 32 -2.06 15.32 15.92
C SER A 32 -1.68 15.41 14.44
N TYR A 33 -2.65 15.61 13.55
CA TYR A 33 -2.48 15.95 12.14
C TYR A 33 -3.68 16.77 11.65
N LYS A 34 -3.48 17.59 10.62
CA LYS A 34 -4.56 18.32 9.94
C LYS A 34 -5.23 17.45 8.87
N SER A 35 -4.42 16.82 8.03
CA SER A 35 -4.83 15.89 6.98
C SER A 35 -3.72 14.88 6.78
N MET A 36 -4.07 13.65 6.41
CA MET A 36 -3.13 12.57 6.15
C MET A 36 -3.45 11.92 4.81
N VAL A 37 -2.41 11.56 4.06
CA VAL A 37 -2.56 10.78 2.84
C VAL A 37 -1.79 9.48 2.98
N ILE A 38 -2.39 8.37 2.56
CA ILE A 38 -1.78 7.04 2.62
C ILE A 38 -1.81 6.40 1.23
N TYR A 39 -0.66 5.93 0.77
CA TYR A 39 -0.49 5.16 -0.46
C TYR A 39 -0.04 3.76 -0.05
N ILE A 40 -0.77 2.72 -0.46
CA ILE A 40 -0.41 1.32 -0.17
C ILE A 40 -0.15 0.56 -1.47
N ASP A 41 1.08 0.08 -1.61
CA ASP A 41 1.45 -0.89 -2.65
C ASP A 41 1.41 -2.32 -2.10
N GLY A 42 0.57 -3.16 -2.71
CA GLY A 42 0.46 -4.57 -2.37
C GLY A 42 -0.77 -5.23 -2.99
N SER A 43 -0.72 -6.55 -3.12
CA SER A 43 -1.86 -7.36 -3.53
C SER A 43 -2.99 -7.28 -2.50
N GLU A 44 -4.23 -7.32 -2.99
CA GLU A 44 -5.46 -7.15 -2.19
C GLU A 44 -5.44 -5.93 -1.26
N SER A 45 -4.67 -4.89 -1.59
CA SER A 45 -4.42 -3.75 -0.69
C SER A 45 -5.68 -2.94 -0.40
N GLY A 46 -6.70 -2.99 -1.26
CA GLY A 46 -8.03 -2.44 -0.99
C GLY A 46 -8.66 -2.98 0.30
N THR A 47 -8.40 -4.23 0.65
CA THR A 47 -8.93 -4.86 1.89
C THR A 47 -8.44 -4.21 3.18
N ILE A 48 -7.38 -3.40 3.12
CA ILE A 48 -6.87 -2.69 4.29
C ILE A 48 -7.82 -1.58 4.75
N PHE A 49 -8.60 -1.01 3.84
CA PHE A 49 -9.47 0.14 4.12
C PHE A 49 -10.95 -0.10 3.83
N GLU A 50 -11.28 -0.97 2.87
CA GLU A 50 -12.66 -1.17 2.40
C GLU A 50 -13.58 -1.65 3.53
N GLY A 51 -14.61 -0.85 3.84
CA GLY A 51 -15.54 -1.08 4.95
C GLY A 51 -14.96 -0.84 6.35
N LEU A 52 -13.70 -0.40 6.47
CA LEU A 52 -13.02 -0.22 7.76
C LEU A 52 -12.61 1.23 8.05
N LEU A 53 -12.13 1.97 7.05
CA LEU A 53 -11.67 3.35 7.19
C LEU A 53 -12.87 4.32 7.21
N PRO A 54 -13.06 5.11 8.29
CA PRO A 54 -14.10 6.15 8.32
C PRO A 54 -13.79 7.30 7.36
N GLU A 55 -14.83 7.94 6.84
CA GLU A 55 -14.70 9.08 5.91
C GLU A 55 -14.48 10.43 6.62
N ASP A 56 -14.75 10.52 7.92
CA ASP A 56 -14.78 11.75 8.71
C ASP A 56 -13.49 12.05 9.50
N ILE A 57 -12.42 11.29 9.26
CA ILE A 57 -11.16 11.42 10.00
C ILE A 57 -10.04 12.19 9.27
N ASN A 58 -10.31 12.85 8.14
CA ASN A 58 -9.33 13.61 7.33
C ASN A 58 -8.15 12.77 6.83
N ILE A 59 -8.41 11.50 6.49
CA ILE A 59 -7.45 10.60 5.84
C ILE A 59 -7.95 10.29 4.42
N TYR A 60 -7.10 10.53 3.43
CA TYR A 60 -7.32 10.07 2.06
C TYR A 60 -6.37 8.90 1.77
N ALA A 61 -6.90 7.78 1.32
CA ALA A 61 -6.12 6.58 1.04
C ALA A 61 -6.27 6.17 -0.43
N THR A 62 -5.16 5.75 -1.02
CA THR A 62 -5.14 5.08 -2.33
C THR A 62 -4.38 3.77 -2.20
N THR A 63 -4.81 2.76 -2.94
CA THR A 63 -4.25 1.41 -2.92
C THR A 63 -3.90 0.99 -4.33
N ALA A 64 -2.86 0.17 -4.48
CA ALA A 64 -2.45 -0.36 -5.77
C ALA A 64 -3.54 -1.23 -6.42
N THR A 65 -4.34 -1.92 -5.61
CA THR A 65 -5.34 -2.89 -6.06
C THR A 65 -6.63 -2.80 -5.26
N ASN A 66 -7.70 -3.41 -5.78
CA ASN A 66 -8.96 -3.62 -5.06
C ASN A 66 -8.90 -4.85 -4.12
N PHE A 67 -10.04 -5.31 -3.60
CA PHE A 67 -10.09 -6.39 -2.60
C PHE A 67 -9.73 -7.81 -3.08
N TYR A 68 -9.56 -8.03 -4.40
CA TYR A 68 -9.31 -9.36 -4.98
C TYR A 68 -8.23 -9.36 -6.06
N GLU A 69 -7.55 -8.24 -6.29
CA GLU A 69 -6.54 -8.08 -7.32
C GLU A 69 -5.11 -8.15 -6.79
N LEU A 70 -4.24 -8.76 -7.60
CA LEU A 70 -2.80 -8.81 -7.36
C LEU A 70 -2.10 -7.54 -7.85
N SER A 71 -1.11 -7.10 -7.07
CA SER A 71 -0.21 -6.00 -7.46
C SER A 71 0.87 -6.49 -8.43
N TRP A 72 1.47 -5.55 -9.18
CA TRP A 72 2.43 -5.87 -10.24
C TRP A 72 3.78 -5.20 -10.01
N ALA A 73 4.85 -5.99 -10.11
CA ALA A 73 6.21 -5.47 -10.21
C ALA A 73 6.46 -4.89 -11.61
N THR A 74 7.42 -3.96 -11.72
CA THR A 74 7.86 -3.36 -12.98
C THR A 74 9.39 -3.26 -13.03
N TYR A 75 9.93 -2.86 -14.19
CA TYR A 75 11.37 -2.83 -14.45
C TYR A 75 12.03 -4.19 -14.14
N CYS A 76 11.44 -5.26 -14.67
CA CYS A 76 11.86 -6.63 -14.42
C CYS A 76 12.97 -7.09 -15.39
N PRO A 77 13.74 -8.14 -15.04
CA PRO A 77 14.77 -8.69 -15.92
C PRO A 77 14.20 -9.07 -17.29
N GLY A 78 14.84 -8.62 -18.36
CA GLY A 78 14.36 -8.82 -19.73
C GLY A 78 13.37 -7.76 -20.24
N SER A 79 12.88 -6.87 -19.37
CA SER A 79 12.13 -5.69 -19.80
C SER A 79 13.05 -4.67 -20.48
N SER A 80 12.49 -3.91 -21.43
CA SER A 80 13.21 -2.82 -22.10
C SER A 80 13.75 -1.81 -21.09
N GLY A 81 15.00 -1.36 -21.28
CA GLY A 81 15.64 -0.38 -20.40
C GLY A 81 16.22 -0.92 -19.09
N VAL A 82 16.03 -2.22 -18.77
CA VAL A 82 16.58 -2.84 -17.56
C VAL A 82 17.92 -3.52 -17.88
N PRO A 83 19.04 -3.12 -17.24
CA PRO A 83 20.34 -3.77 -17.48
C PRO A 83 20.33 -5.26 -17.14
N LEU A 84 20.96 -6.08 -17.99
CA LEU A 84 21.04 -7.55 -17.82
C LEU A 84 21.73 -8.01 -16.52
N ALA A 85 22.48 -7.12 -15.86
CA ALA A 85 23.11 -7.41 -14.57
C ALA A 85 22.08 -7.62 -13.44
N TYR A 86 20.88 -7.04 -13.56
CA TYR A 86 19.82 -7.20 -12.57
C TYR A 86 19.04 -8.50 -12.78
N LYS A 87 18.88 -9.25 -11.70
CA LYS A 87 18.16 -10.54 -11.66
C LYS A 87 16.83 -10.46 -10.92
N THR A 88 16.37 -9.24 -10.61
CA THR A 88 15.12 -8.95 -9.91
C THR A 88 14.47 -7.72 -10.53
N CYS A 89 13.17 -7.53 -10.30
CA CYS A 89 12.47 -6.30 -10.63
C CYS A 89 12.97 -5.15 -9.75
N LEU A 90 12.99 -3.93 -10.31
CA LEU A 90 13.54 -2.74 -9.64
C LEU A 90 12.48 -1.83 -9.02
N GLY A 91 11.20 -2.09 -9.27
CA GLY A 91 10.11 -1.34 -8.65
C GLY A 91 8.77 -2.06 -8.76
N ASP A 92 7.75 -1.42 -8.22
CA ASP A 92 6.35 -1.84 -8.28
C ASP A 92 5.55 -0.84 -9.10
N LEU A 93 4.65 -1.33 -9.96
CA LEU A 93 4.01 -0.53 -11.01
C LEU A 93 3.24 0.66 -10.41
N TYR A 94 2.45 0.42 -9.36
CA TYR A 94 1.73 1.49 -8.68
C TYR A 94 2.70 2.48 -8.03
N SER A 95 3.70 2.00 -7.30
CA SER A 95 4.70 2.84 -6.66
C SER A 95 5.43 3.76 -7.63
N VAL A 96 5.97 3.23 -8.73
CA VAL A 96 6.70 4.07 -9.70
C VAL A 96 5.77 5.02 -10.43
N SER A 97 4.49 4.65 -10.62
CA SER A 97 3.53 5.49 -11.33
C SER A 97 3.33 6.84 -10.64
N TRP A 98 3.18 6.88 -9.31
CA TRP A 98 3.00 8.16 -8.60
C TRP A 98 4.32 8.85 -8.26
N LEU A 99 5.43 8.10 -8.13
CA LEU A 99 6.75 8.67 -7.88
C LEU A 99 7.34 9.38 -9.10
N GLU A 100 7.03 8.90 -10.30
CA GLU A 100 7.57 9.42 -11.55
C GLU A 100 6.60 10.37 -12.28
N ASP A 101 5.35 10.47 -11.81
CA ASP A 101 4.36 11.44 -12.32
C ASP A 101 4.85 12.88 -12.11
N ARG A 102 4.64 13.74 -13.12
CA ARG A 102 5.19 15.11 -13.19
C ARG A 102 4.13 16.17 -13.37
#